data_AF-A0AAV0ESW6-F1
#
_entry.id   AF-A0AAV0ESW6-F1
#
_cell.length_a   1.000
_cell.length_b   1.000
_cell.length_c   1.000
_cell.angle_alpha   90.00
_cell.angle_beta   90.00
_cell.angle_gamma   90.00
#
_symmetry.space_group_name_H-M   'P 1'
#
loop_
_entity.id
_entity.type
_entity.pdbx_description
1 polymer ?
#
loop_
_entity_poly.entity_id
_entity_poly.type
_entity_poly.pdbx_seq_one_letter_code
_entity_poly.pdbx_strand_id
1 'polypeptide(L)'
;MGGTVHDDSTNEWLVLDKKVNLYPTERMFTAIGTGGDDFVQAMVVAVESVIQGSILEGQVKKKDSSGGKYVSVNIGPILVLSSEQVQAVYNAMRRDDRMKYFL
;
A
#
# COMPACT_ATOMS: atom_id res chain seq x y z
N MET A 1 -6.50 16.35 29.67
CA MET A 1 -6.39 14.88 29.56
C MET A 1 -6.35 14.54 28.09
N GLY A 2 -5.16 14.32 27.55
CA GLY A 2 -4.95 14.01 26.13
C GLY A 2 -5.27 12.53 25.89
N GLY A 3 -6.34 12.27 25.16
CA GLY A 3 -6.71 10.93 24.72
C GLY A 3 -5.78 10.47 23.61
N THR A 4 -5.00 9.43 23.89
CA THR A 4 -4.16 8.70 22.96
C THR A 4 -5.04 8.01 21.92
N VAL A 5 -5.24 8.67 20.77
CA VAL A 5 -5.90 8.12 19.58
C VAL A 5 -4.86 7.40 18.70
N HIS A 6 -4.29 6.30 19.18
CA HIS A 6 -3.41 5.47 18.35
C HIS A 6 -3.19 4.08 18.98
N ASP A 7 -4.19 3.19 18.91
CA ASP A 7 -3.94 1.75 19.03
C ASP A 7 -5.12 0.89 18.53
N ASP A 8 -6.35 1.36 18.74
CA ASP A 8 -7.57 0.55 18.55
C ASP A 8 -7.85 0.14 17.09
N SER A 9 -7.64 1.06 16.13
CA SER A 9 -7.98 0.83 14.71
C SER A 9 -7.10 -0.22 14.01
N THR A 10 -5.88 -0.44 14.51
CA THR A 10 -4.92 -1.42 13.97
C THR A 10 -5.39 -2.85 14.23
N ASN A 11 -6.05 -3.06 15.38
CA ASN A 11 -6.51 -4.37 15.80
C ASN A 11 -7.85 -4.73 15.16
N GLU A 12 -8.75 -3.75 14.97
CA GLU A 12 -10.03 -3.96 14.28
C GLU A 12 -9.86 -4.41 12.82
N TRP A 13 -8.92 -3.78 12.09
CA TRP A 13 -8.64 -4.16 10.70
C TRP A 13 -8.11 -5.59 10.59
N LEU A 14 -7.23 -6.00 11.52
CA LEU A 14 -6.68 -7.36 11.54
C LEU A 14 -7.75 -8.43 11.81
N VAL A 15 -8.70 -8.13 12.70
CA VAL A 15 -9.83 -9.02 13.04
C VAL A 15 -10.78 -9.16 11.86
N LEU A 16 -11.09 -8.05 11.17
CA LEU A 16 -11.91 -8.07 9.96
C LEU A 16 -11.22 -8.83 8.83
N ASP A 17 -9.93 -8.55 8.62
CA ASP A 17 -9.12 -9.18 7.58
C ASP A 17 -9.09 -10.72 7.74
N LYS A 18 -8.80 -11.22 8.95
CA LYS A 18 -8.82 -12.66 9.24
C LYS A 18 -10.19 -13.31 9.01
N LYS A 19 -11.28 -12.56 9.11
CA LYS A 19 -12.64 -13.06 8.94
C LYS A 19 -13.06 -13.11 7.48
N VAL A 20 -12.58 -12.18 6.65
CA VAL A 20 -13.04 -12.02 5.26
C VAL A 20 -12.03 -12.50 4.22
N ASN A 21 -10.74 -12.57 4.58
CA ASN A 21 -9.67 -12.99 3.68
C ASN A 21 -9.11 -14.36 4.08
N LEU A 22 -8.87 -15.19 3.07
CA LEU A 22 -8.11 -16.43 3.17
C LEU A 22 -6.75 -16.20 2.51
N TYR A 23 -5.69 -16.69 3.15
CA TYR A 23 -4.33 -16.58 2.65
C TYR A 23 -3.79 -17.95 2.23
N PRO A 24 -2.92 -18.03 1.19
CA PRO A 24 -2.41 -16.91 0.40
C PRO A 24 -3.44 -16.38 -0.61
N THR A 25 -3.40 -15.07 -0.91
CA THR A 25 -4.32 -14.41 -1.86
C THR A 25 -3.61 -13.36 -2.68
N GLU A 26 -4.13 -13.04 -3.87
CA GLU A 26 -3.63 -11.95 -4.70
C GLU A 26 -4.22 -10.62 -4.24
N ARG A 27 -3.35 -9.69 -3.84
CA ARG A 27 -3.72 -8.34 -3.41
C ARG A 27 -3.16 -7.30 -4.37
N MET A 28 -3.93 -6.25 -4.60
CA MET A 28 -3.50 -5.06 -5.32
C MET A 28 -3.37 -3.91 -4.33
N PHE A 29 -2.23 -3.24 -4.35
CA PHE A 29 -1.95 -2.11 -3.48
C PHE A 29 -2.11 -0.82 -4.26
N THR A 30 -2.96 0.08 -3.75
CA THR A 30 -3.17 1.39 -4.37
C THR A 30 -2.62 2.48 -3.48
N ALA A 31 -1.79 3.35 -4.06
CA ALA A 31 -1.31 4.57 -3.42
C ALA A 31 -1.62 5.78 -4.28
N ILE A 32 -1.99 6.88 -3.62
CA ILE A 32 -2.23 8.17 -4.27
C ILE A 32 -1.33 9.19 -3.59
N GLY A 33 -0.49 9.86 -4.37
CA GLY A 33 0.47 10.83 -3.86
C GLY A 33 0.88 11.88 -4.88
N THR A 34 1.85 12.71 -4.51
CA THR A 34 2.46 13.73 -5.37
C THR A 34 3.87 13.34 -5.76
N GLY A 35 4.40 13.85 -6.88
CA GLY A 35 5.78 13.58 -7.31
C GLY A 35 5.91 12.70 -8.55
N GLY A 36 4.79 12.35 -9.20
CA GLY A 36 4.78 11.67 -10.51
C GLY A 36 5.53 10.34 -10.47
N ASP A 37 6.41 10.12 -11.45
CA ASP A 37 7.20 8.89 -11.59
C ASP A 37 8.10 8.58 -10.39
N ASP A 38 8.67 9.58 -9.73
CA ASP A 38 9.52 9.36 -8.55
C ASP A 38 8.71 8.77 -7.38
N PHE A 39 7.46 9.23 -7.21
CA PHE A 39 6.54 8.64 -6.25
C PHE A 39 6.15 7.22 -6.63
N VAL A 40 5.88 6.96 -7.92
CA VAL A 40 5.58 5.60 -8.41
C VAL A 40 6.73 4.65 -8.07
N GLN A 41 7.97 5.05 -8.36
CA GLN A 41 9.15 4.25 -8.06
C GLN A 41 9.34 4.03 -6.55
N ALA A 42 9.13 5.04 -5.72
CA ALA A 42 9.18 4.92 -4.27
C ALA A 42 8.14 3.92 -3.73
N MET A 43 6.92 3.91 -4.28
CA MET A 43 5.88 2.93 -3.90
C MET A 43 6.26 1.52 -4.33
N VAL A 44 6.85 1.34 -5.53
CA VAL A 44 7.34 0.04 -5.98
C VAL A 44 8.43 -0.49 -5.04
N VAL A 45 9.44 0.33 -4.73
CA VAL A 45 10.52 -0.03 -3.81
C VAL A 45 9.99 -0.38 -2.42
N ALA A 46 8.99 0.36 -1.93
CA ALA A 46 8.35 0.08 -0.63
C ALA A 46 7.66 -1.29 -0.62
N VAL A 47 6.96 -1.67 -1.69
CA VAL A 47 6.33 -2.99 -1.81
C VAL A 47 7.40 -4.09 -1.94
N GLU A 48 8.38 -3.92 -2.83
CA GLU A 48 9.50 -4.85 -3.04
C GLU A 48 10.25 -5.16 -1.75
N SER A 49 10.48 -4.14 -0.92
CA SER A 49 11.15 -4.28 0.38
C SER A 49 10.43 -5.22 1.34
N VAL A 50 9.10 -5.36 1.22
CA VAL A 50 8.30 -6.20 2.11
C VAL A 50 8.09 -7.60 1.55
N ILE A 51 7.82 -7.70 0.24
CA ILE A 51 7.64 -9.00 -0.40
C ILE A 51 8.95 -9.73 -0.68
N GLN A 52 10.10 -9.06 -0.48
CA GLN A 52 11.44 -9.58 -0.75
C GLN A 52 11.56 -10.16 -2.17
N GLY A 53 10.91 -9.50 -3.13
CA GLY A 53 10.78 -9.93 -4.52
C GLY A 53 10.59 -8.73 -5.43
N SER A 54 10.85 -8.91 -6.72
CA SER A 54 10.79 -7.83 -7.69
C SER A 54 9.40 -7.64 -8.27
N ILE A 55 8.96 -6.40 -8.38
CA ILE A 55 7.70 -6.03 -9.05
C ILE A 55 8.02 -5.81 -10.53
N LEU A 56 7.35 -6.55 -11.41
CA LEU A 56 7.50 -6.34 -12.85
C LEU A 56 6.81 -5.04 -13.26
N GLU A 57 7.37 -4.31 -14.24
CA GLU A 57 6.77 -3.07 -14.75
C GLU A 57 5.31 -3.28 -15.21
N GLY A 58 4.97 -4.47 -15.73
CA GLY A 58 3.60 -4.82 -16.12
C GLY A 58 2.60 -4.96 -14.95
N GLN A 59 3.09 -5.05 -13.72
CA GLN A 59 2.28 -5.07 -12.48
C GLN A 59 2.11 -3.66 -11.90
N VAL A 60 2.69 -2.64 -12.52
CA VAL A 60 2.60 -1.25 -12.05
C VAL A 60 1.77 -0.44 -13.04
N LYS A 61 0.58 -0.01 -12.60
CA LYS A 61 -0.29 0.87 -13.36
C LYS A 61 -0.32 2.23 -12.70
N LYS A 62 0.20 3.25 -13.39
CA LYS A 62 0.07 4.65 -12.97
C LYS A 62 -1.07 5.35 -13.71
N LYS A 63 -1.73 6.27 -13.03
CA LYS A 63 -2.75 7.16 -13.58
C LYS A 63 -2.57 8.56 -13.02
N ASP A 64 -2.26 9.50 -13.89
CA ASP A 64 -2.23 10.92 -13.54
C ASP A 64 -3.64 11.45 -13.28
N SER A 65 -3.77 12.27 -12.24
CA SER A 65 -5.02 12.95 -11.92
C SER A 65 -5.31 14.02 -12.98
N SER A 66 -6.59 14.32 -13.23
CA SER A 66 -7.01 15.31 -14.24
C SER A 66 -6.43 16.71 -14.01
N GLY A 67 -6.04 17.04 -12.76
CA GLY A 67 -5.38 18.30 -12.41
C GLY A 67 -3.85 18.26 -12.38
N GLY A 68 -3.21 17.14 -12.77
CA GLY A 68 -1.74 16.97 -12.77
C GLY A 68 -1.06 17.01 -11.40
N LYS A 69 -1.81 17.26 -10.32
CA LYS A 69 -1.28 17.40 -8.96
C LYS A 69 -0.95 16.07 -8.29
N TYR A 70 -1.68 15.02 -8.63
CA TYR A 70 -1.58 13.71 -7.99
C TYR A 70 -1.39 12.61 -9.02
N VAL A 71 -0.71 11.55 -8.60
CA VAL A 71 -0.61 10.29 -9.33
C VAL A 71 -1.23 9.19 -8.46
N SER A 72 -2.03 8.35 -9.08
CA SER A 72 -2.49 7.09 -8.50
C SER A 72 -1.65 5.97 -9.07
N VAL A 73 -1.05 5.15 -8.20
CA VAL A 73 -0.30 3.96 -8.58
C VAL A 73 -1.02 2.72 -8.05
N ASN A 74 -1.16 1.73 -8.92
CA ASN A 74 -1.67 0.41 -8.61
C ASN A 74 -0.55 -0.60 -8.81
N ILE A 75 -0.22 -1.34 -7.75
CA ILE A 75 0.86 -2.33 -7.73
C ILE A 75 0.23 -3.70 -7.48
N GLY A 76 0.28 -4.57 -8.48
CA GLY A 76 -0.18 -5.95 -8.39
C GLY A 76 -0.82 -6.50 -9.67
N PRO A 77 -1.33 -7.74 -9.60
CA PRO A 77 -1.57 -8.54 -8.40
C PRO A 77 -0.29 -9.08 -7.74
N ILE A 78 -0.25 -9.05 -6.40
CA ILE A 78 0.84 -9.55 -5.55
C ILE A 78 0.32 -10.64 -4.63
N LEU A 79 0.98 -11.80 -4.64
CA LEU A 79 0.63 -12.89 -3.74
C LEU A 79 1.06 -12.54 -2.31
N VAL A 80 0.08 -12.28 -1.44
CA VAL A 80 0.29 -12.06 -0.01
C VAL A 80 0.00 -13.34 0.75
N LEU A 81 0.88 -13.68 1.69
CA LEU A 81 0.81 -14.92 2.47
C LEU A 81 0.11 -14.72 3.81
N SER A 82 -0.02 -13.49 4.29
CA SER A 82 -0.60 -13.17 5.60
C SER A 82 -1.05 -11.72 5.69
N SER A 83 -1.96 -11.46 6.62
CA SER A 83 -2.45 -10.13 6.96
C SER A 83 -1.35 -9.18 7.44
N GLU A 84 -0.35 -9.72 8.16
CA GLU A 84 0.83 -8.99 8.61
C GLU A 84 1.67 -8.50 7.43
N GLN A 85 1.76 -9.29 6.35
CA GLN A 85 2.47 -8.89 5.14
C GLN A 85 1.75 -7.74 4.44
N VAL A 86 0.41 -7.79 4.36
CA VAL A 86 -0.41 -6.69 3.82
C VAL A 86 -0.17 -5.41 4.64
N GLN A 87 -0.18 -5.51 5.98
CA GLN A 87 0.05 -4.36 6.85
C GLN A 87 1.47 -3.79 6.72
N ALA A 88 2.47 -4.67 6.61
CA ALA A 88 3.86 -4.26 6.41
C ALA A 88 4.02 -3.50 5.08
N VAL A 89 3.34 -3.92 4.01
CA VAL A 89 3.34 -3.19 2.72
C VAL A 89 2.76 -1.78 2.90
N TYR A 90 1.56 -1.65 3.49
CA TYR A 90 0.97 -0.33 3.72
C TYR A 90 1.82 0.55 4.64
N ASN A 91 2.44 -0.04 5.67
CA ASN A 91 3.35 0.69 6.55
C ASN A 91 4.57 1.21 5.79
N ALA A 92 5.20 0.37 4.95
CA ALA A 92 6.34 0.76 4.13
C ALA A 92 5.99 1.90 3.16
N MET A 93 4.85 1.78 2.46
CA MET A 93 4.36 2.82 1.54
C MET A 93 4.08 4.15 2.27
N ARG A 94 3.53 4.08 3.49
CA ARG A 94 3.20 5.26 4.30
C ARG A 94 4.42 6.03 4.81
N ARG A 95 5.63 5.47 4.71
CA ARG A 95 6.87 6.17 5.07
C ARG A 95 7.22 7.30 4.09
N ASP A 96 6.61 7.32 2.90
CA ASP A 96 6.77 8.42 1.96
C ASP A 96 5.77 9.55 2.30
N ASP A 97 6.28 10.71 2.73
CA ASP A 97 5.48 11.90 3.10
C ASP A 97 4.60 12.45 1.96
N ARG A 98 4.86 12.05 0.72
CA ARG A 98 4.08 12.46 -0.45
C ARG A 98 2.82 11.64 -0.62
N MET A 99 2.71 10.50 0.06
CA MET A 99 1.50 9.68 0.05
C MET A 99 0.37 10.42 0.76
N LYS A 100 -0.77 10.57 0.07
CA LYS A 100 -1.97 11.24 0.59
C LYS A 100 -3.07 10.27 0.96
N TYR A 101 -3.26 9.23 0.14
CA TYR A 101 -4.30 8.23 0.34
C TYR A 101 -3.77 6.84 -0.05
N PHE A 102 -4.28 5.80 0.60
CA PHE A 102 -4.06 4.40 0.25
C PHE A 102 -5.40 3.66 0.28
N LEU A 103 -5.55 2.63 -0.56
CA LEU A 103 -6.73 1.74 -0.60
C LEU A 103 -6.33 0.27 -0.49
#